data_AF-A0A524JDJ0-F1
#
_entry.id   AF-A0A524JDJ0-F1
#
_cell.length_a   1.000
_cell.length_b   1.000
_cell.length_c   1.000
_cell.angle_alpha   90.00
_cell.angle_beta   90.00
_cell.angle_gamma   90.00
#
_symmetry.space_group_name_H-M   'P 1'
#
loop_
_entity.id
_entity.type
_entity.pdbx_description
1 polymer ?
#
loop_
_entity_poly.entity_id
_entity_poly.type
_entity_poly.pdbx_seq_one_letter_code
_entity_poly.pdbx_strand_id
1 'polypeptide(L)'
;MEDGTENTQGTLSQQKRVRAVIEGKWTLEDPRAWEFFRISDELFNYLQPGYAAPAEFVAETPAEFLNGNIGYAYAGVWRVSTVSRYPNLPFTWGTVYYPKPDQAFSEYATDHYNPDTGANPGTCEMVDLAISSTATDDPDKVAAAVDFAMYLTTPSSNETWCQYQTVPCTEPGTSFEEIVGDDEEKRMQMYGFFNPARDGKYVGRGVMSPVQWLPGGTTELNRRFTEFHEGNMTKDEFIASMMGDIILNAKDQCKHNLEVGVPGWEFCEELDLD
;
A
#
# COMPACT_ATOMS: atom_id res chain seq x y z
N MET A 1 -17.61 19.73 -9.81
CA MET A 1 -17.53 18.91 -8.58
C MET A 1 -16.87 19.82 -7.54
N GLU A 2 -17.66 20.35 -6.61
CA GLU A 2 -17.49 21.73 -6.09
C GLU A 2 -17.32 21.83 -4.56
N ASP A 3 -17.26 20.73 -3.82
CA ASP A 3 -17.18 20.78 -2.35
C ASP A 3 -15.74 20.88 -1.80
N GLY A 4 -14.71 20.89 -2.66
CA GLY A 4 -13.31 21.04 -2.26
C GLY A 4 -12.70 19.81 -1.57
N THR A 5 -13.41 18.69 -1.52
CA THR A 5 -12.99 17.47 -0.83
C THR A 5 -12.30 16.43 -1.72
N GLU A 6 -12.20 16.72 -3.02
CA GLU A 6 -11.50 15.92 -4.03
C GLU A 6 -10.48 16.78 -4.76
N ASN A 7 -9.25 16.29 -4.89
CA ASN A 7 -8.30 16.90 -5.82
C ASN A 7 -8.60 16.44 -7.26
N THR A 8 -8.06 17.15 -8.24
CA THR A 8 -8.17 16.84 -9.67
C THR A 8 -7.63 15.46 -10.07
N GLN A 9 -7.01 14.74 -9.12
CA GLN A 9 -6.39 13.45 -9.28
C GLN A 9 -7.20 12.32 -8.62
N GLY A 10 -8.40 12.61 -8.10
CA GLY A 10 -9.35 11.63 -7.57
C GLY A 10 -9.08 11.17 -6.13
N THR A 11 -8.28 11.92 -5.36
CA THR A 11 -8.07 11.64 -3.92
C THR A 11 -9.29 12.07 -3.13
N LEU A 12 -9.84 11.16 -2.31
CA LEU A 12 -10.92 11.49 -1.38
C LEU A 12 -10.35 12.02 -0.07
N SER A 13 -10.80 13.20 0.36
CA SER A 13 -10.53 13.68 1.73
C SER A 13 -11.04 12.67 2.78
N GLN A 14 -10.46 12.69 3.98
CA GLN A 14 -10.94 11.84 5.08
C GLN A 14 -12.42 12.11 5.40
N GLN A 15 -12.82 13.38 5.41
CA GLN A 15 -14.21 13.81 5.62
C GLN A 15 -15.17 13.15 4.61
N LYS A 16 -14.83 13.15 3.31
CA LYS A 16 -15.65 12.52 2.28
C LYS A 16 -15.73 11.00 2.44
N ARG A 17 -14.63 10.36 2.85
CA ARG A 17 -14.58 8.92 3.12
C ARG A 17 -15.48 8.53 4.30
N VAL A 18 -15.37 9.24 5.43
CA VAL A 18 -16.25 9.05 6.59
C VAL A 18 -17.71 9.24 6.20
N ARG A 19 -18.02 10.33 5.51
CA ARG A 19 -19.38 10.61 5.06
C ARG A 19 -19.93 9.50 4.16
N ALA A 20 -19.13 8.96 3.25
CA ALA A 20 -19.54 7.87 2.38
C ALA A 20 -19.89 6.59 3.14
N VAL A 21 -19.17 6.28 4.23
CA VAL A 21 -19.48 5.16 5.13
C VAL A 21 -20.80 5.42 5.85
N ILE A 22 -20.94 6.56 6.52
CA ILE A 22 -22.11 6.83 7.38
C ILE A 22 -23.40 6.97 6.56
N GLU A 23 -23.33 7.59 5.38
CA GLU A 23 -24.48 7.70 4.47
C GLU A 23 -24.77 6.39 3.70
N GLY A 24 -24.02 5.31 3.94
CA GLY A 24 -24.19 4.01 3.26
C GLY A 24 -23.85 4.04 1.77
N LYS A 25 -23.15 5.06 1.29
CA LYS A 25 -22.69 5.17 -0.11
C LYS A 25 -21.53 4.23 -0.41
N TRP A 26 -20.75 3.88 0.60
CA TRP A 26 -19.71 2.86 0.53
C TRP A 26 -20.02 1.72 1.49
N THR A 27 -19.99 0.49 0.98
CA THR A 27 -20.28 -0.73 1.75
C THR A 27 -19.60 -1.93 1.12
N LEU A 28 -19.29 -2.93 1.93
CA LEU A 28 -18.82 -4.24 1.46
C LEU A 28 -19.95 -5.10 0.88
N GLU A 29 -21.21 -4.67 0.93
CA GLU A 29 -22.31 -5.31 0.19
C GLU A 29 -22.21 -5.10 -1.33
N ASP A 30 -21.39 -4.14 -1.77
CA ASP A 30 -21.17 -3.87 -3.18
C ASP A 30 -20.51 -5.08 -3.88
N PRO A 31 -21.08 -5.62 -4.96
CA PRO A 31 -20.51 -6.77 -5.65
C PRO A 31 -19.08 -6.52 -6.16
N ARG A 32 -18.71 -5.26 -6.42
CA ARG A 32 -17.34 -4.88 -6.80
C ARG A 32 -16.32 -5.20 -5.72
N ALA A 33 -16.70 -5.14 -4.44
CA ALA A 33 -15.82 -5.50 -3.34
C ALA A 33 -15.56 -7.02 -3.29
N TRP A 34 -16.55 -7.83 -3.70
CA TRP A 34 -16.49 -9.28 -3.70
C TRP A 34 -15.77 -9.87 -4.91
N GLU A 35 -15.60 -9.08 -5.96
CA GLU A 35 -14.82 -9.49 -7.12
C GLU A 35 -13.36 -9.81 -6.75
N PHE A 36 -12.79 -9.08 -5.80
CA PHE A 36 -11.47 -9.38 -5.24
C PHE A 36 -11.40 -10.80 -4.62
N PHE A 37 -12.44 -11.21 -3.90
CA PHE A 37 -12.50 -12.53 -3.26
C PHE A 37 -12.62 -13.64 -4.30
N ARG A 38 -13.50 -13.47 -5.30
CA ARG A 38 -13.62 -14.42 -6.43
C ARG A 38 -12.28 -14.60 -7.14
N ILE A 39 -11.60 -13.51 -7.47
CA ILE A 39 -10.28 -13.53 -8.11
C ILE A 39 -9.24 -14.20 -7.21
N SER A 40 -9.30 -13.97 -5.90
CA SER A 40 -8.38 -14.58 -4.94
C SER A 40 -8.57 -16.10 -4.86
N ASP A 41 -9.83 -16.58 -4.87
CA ASP A 41 -10.13 -18.01 -4.95
C ASP A 41 -9.55 -18.64 -6.23
N GLU A 42 -9.66 -17.94 -7.36
CA GLU A 42 -9.04 -18.38 -8.62
C GLU A 42 -7.52 -18.42 -8.51
N LEU A 43 -6.91 -17.40 -7.94
CA LEU A 43 -5.46 -17.34 -7.70
C LEU A 43 -4.97 -18.49 -6.82
N PHE A 44 -5.71 -18.86 -5.77
CA PHE A 44 -5.33 -19.95 -4.87
C PHE A 44 -5.24 -21.30 -5.55
N ASN A 45 -5.93 -21.52 -6.67
CA ASN A 45 -5.74 -22.74 -7.48
C ASN A 45 -4.36 -22.82 -8.15
N TYR A 46 -3.65 -21.71 -8.26
CA TYR A 46 -2.33 -21.63 -8.89
C TYR A 46 -1.18 -21.53 -7.87
N LEU A 47 -1.49 -21.34 -6.57
CA LEU A 47 -0.47 -21.24 -5.53
C LEU A 47 -0.19 -22.61 -4.91
N GLN A 48 1.10 -22.92 -4.72
CA GLN A 48 1.50 -24.11 -3.97
C GLN A 48 1.23 -23.90 -2.47
N PRO A 49 0.87 -24.97 -1.72
CA PRO A 49 0.81 -24.90 -0.26
C PRO A 49 2.11 -24.32 0.31
N GLY A 50 2.01 -23.34 1.21
CA GLY A 50 3.17 -22.71 1.83
C GLY A 50 3.87 -21.64 1.00
N TYR A 51 3.41 -21.33 -0.22
CA TYR A 51 4.00 -20.31 -1.11
C TYR A 51 4.26 -18.95 -0.43
N ALA A 52 3.38 -18.55 0.50
CA ALA A 52 3.49 -17.30 1.25
C ALA A 52 3.73 -17.52 2.76
N ALA A 53 4.24 -18.69 3.17
CA ALA A 53 4.61 -18.91 4.56
C ALA A 53 5.88 -18.12 4.91
N PRO A 54 5.89 -17.27 5.96
CA PRO A 54 7.03 -16.41 6.30
C PRO A 54 8.37 -17.16 6.46
N ALA A 55 8.33 -18.41 6.91
CA ALA A 55 9.51 -19.27 7.06
C ALA A 55 10.18 -19.63 5.72
N GLU A 56 9.43 -19.54 4.62
CA GLU A 56 9.88 -19.88 3.27
C GLU A 56 10.41 -18.65 2.51
N PHE A 57 10.62 -17.51 3.17
CA PHE A 57 11.16 -16.29 2.57
C PHE A 57 12.63 -16.07 2.92
N VAL A 58 13.40 -15.59 1.94
CA VAL A 58 14.73 -15.01 2.14
C VAL A 58 14.61 -13.51 1.94
N ALA A 59 14.75 -12.72 3.00
CA ALA A 59 14.61 -11.25 2.96
C ALA A 59 13.35 -10.80 2.19
N GLU A 60 12.21 -11.41 2.54
CA GLU A 60 10.90 -11.23 1.92
C GLU A 60 10.76 -11.68 0.45
N THR A 61 11.76 -12.31 -0.16
CA THR A 61 11.60 -12.99 -1.46
C THR A 61 11.27 -14.47 -1.24
N PRO A 62 10.24 -15.04 -1.91
CA PRO A 62 9.93 -16.47 -1.79
C PRO A 62 11.12 -17.34 -2.18
N ALA A 63 11.52 -18.29 -1.33
CA ALA A 63 12.67 -19.18 -1.60
C ALA A 63 12.45 -20.01 -2.87
N GLU A 64 11.21 -20.43 -3.15
CA GLU A 64 10.85 -21.13 -4.37
C GLU A 64 11.13 -20.32 -5.65
N PHE A 65 11.03 -18.99 -5.59
CA PHE A 65 11.43 -18.14 -6.72
C PHE A 65 12.93 -18.21 -6.91
N LEU A 66 13.69 -18.02 -5.84
CA LEU A 66 15.16 -18.06 -5.86
C LEU A 66 15.72 -19.42 -6.29
N ASN A 67 14.99 -20.50 -6.02
CA ASN A 67 15.31 -21.86 -6.45
C ASN A 67 14.90 -22.17 -7.90
N GLY A 68 14.14 -21.28 -8.55
CA GLY A 68 13.67 -21.45 -9.94
C GLY A 68 12.41 -22.31 -10.09
N ASN A 69 11.66 -22.53 -9.01
CA ASN A 69 10.46 -23.37 -8.99
C ASN A 69 9.17 -22.60 -9.33
N ILE A 70 9.20 -21.27 -9.28
CA ILE A 70 8.08 -20.39 -9.65
C ILE A 70 8.53 -19.32 -10.64
N GLY A 71 7.68 -19.02 -11.62
CA GLY A 71 7.99 -18.07 -12.70
C GLY A 71 7.77 -16.60 -12.35
N TYR A 72 6.95 -16.31 -11.32
CA TYR A 72 6.62 -14.95 -10.89
C TYR A 72 6.61 -14.87 -9.37
N ALA A 73 7.08 -13.75 -8.85
CA ALA A 73 6.96 -13.39 -7.44
C ALA A 73 6.62 -11.89 -7.33
N TYR A 74 5.76 -11.54 -6.38
CA TYR A 74 5.53 -10.15 -6.01
C TYR A 74 6.84 -9.55 -5.49
N ALA A 75 7.25 -8.41 -6.04
CA ALA A 75 8.47 -7.74 -5.63
C ALA A 75 8.23 -6.24 -5.41
N GLY A 76 8.62 -5.76 -4.23
CA GLY A 76 8.93 -4.34 -4.01
C GLY A 76 10.37 -4.04 -4.43
N VAL A 77 10.68 -2.75 -4.63
CA VAL A 77 12.01 -2.30 -5.08
C VAL A 77 13.14 -2.78 -4.15
N TRP A 78 12.86 -2.91 -2.85
CA TRP A 78 13.79 -3.38 -1.82
C TRP A 78 14.28 -4.81 -2.04
N ARG A 79 13.45 -5.66 -2.66
CA ARG A 79 13.77 -7.07 -2.92
C ARG A 79 14.74 -7.28 -4.07
N VAL A 80 14.97 -6.26 -4.91
CA VAL A 80 15.96 -6.31 -6.00
C VAL A 80 17.34 -6.69 -5.45
N SER A 81 17.72 -6.12 -4.32
CA SER A 81 19.01 -6.42 -3.67
C SER A 81 19.15 -7.90 -3.31
N THR A 82 18.08 -8.52 -2.81
CA THR A 82 18.02 -9.94 -2.47
C THR A 82 18.21 -10.81 -3.70
N VAL A 83 17.47 -10.54 -4.79
CA VAL A 83 17.53 -11.36 -6.01
C VAL A 83 18.87 -11.19 -6.73
N SER A 84 19.35 -9.95 -6.92
CA SER A 84 20.64 -9.66 -7.59
C SER A 84 21.85 -10.27 -6.88
N ARG A 85 21.76 -10.46 -5.56
CA ARG A 85 22.87 -10.99 -4.73
C ARG A 85 22.70 -12.47 -4.37
N TYR A 86 21.64 -13.12 -4.83
CA TYR A 86 21.40 -14.51 -4.51
C TYR A 86 22.43 -15.41 -5.24
N PRO A 87 23.18 -16.25 -4.50
CA PRO A 87 24.25 -17.03 -5.11
C PRO A 87 23.67 -18.09 -6.06
N ASN A 88 24.25 -18.19 -7.26
CA ASN A 88 23.92 -19.21 -8.25
C ASN A 88 22.45 -19.22 -8.70
N LEU A 89 21.84 -18.03 -8.87
CA LEU A 89 20.48 -17.93 -9.41
C LEU A 89 20.36 -18.71 -10.74
N PRO A 90 19.45 -19.69 -10.86
CA PRO A 90 19.43 -20.61 -12.01
C PRO A 90 18.77 -20.04 -13.27
N PHE A 91 18.38 -18.76 -13.24
CA PHE A 91 17.64 -18.10 -14.32
C PHE A 91 18.00 -16.61 -14.42
N THR A 92 17.70 -16.03 -15.57
CA THR A 92 17.66 -14.57 -15.76
C THR A 92 16.30 -14.04 -15.29
N TRP A 93 16.28 -12.85 -14.70
CA TRP A 93 15.06 -12.25 -14.16
C TRP A 93 14.91 -10.80 -14.58
N GLY A 94 13.67 -10.32 -14.52
CA GLY A 94 13.29 -8.95 -14.81
C GLY A 94 12.05 -8.56 -14.01
N THR A 95 11.70 -7.28 -14.06
CA THR A 95 10.46 -6.78 -13.45
C THR A 95 9.50 -6.27 -14.50
N VAL A 96 8.22 -6.49 -14.26
CA VAL A 96 7.12 -5.95 -15.06
C VAL A 96 6.14 -5.25 -14.14
N TYR A 97 5.47 -4.22 -14.66
CA TYR A 97 4.35 -3.64 -13.96
C TYR A 97 3.19 -4.63 -13.92
N TYR A 98 2.35 -4.53 -12.89
CA TYR A 98 1.15 -5.36 -12.83
C TYR A 98 0.29 -5.15 -14.09
N PRO A 99 -0.14 -6.24 -14.75
CA PRO A 99 -1.08 -6.12 -15.85
C PRO A 99 -2.35 -5.45 -15.34
N LYS A 100 -2.89 -4.53 -16.14
CA LYS A 100 -4.18 -3.91 -15.82
C LYS A 100 -5.28 -4.96 -16.01
N PRO A 101 -6.19 -5.14 -15.04
CA PRO A 101 -7.36 -5.97 -15.28
C PRO A 101 -8.18 -5.35 -16.42
N ASP A 102 -8.68 -6.18 -17.33
CA ASP A 102 -9.56 -5.78 -18.41
C ASP A 102 -10.97 -6.38 -18.23
N GLN A 103 -11.89 -6.01 -19.12
CA GLN A 103 -13.27 -6.52 -19.10
C GLN A 103 -13.34 -8.05 -19.32
N ALA A 104 -12.30 -8.67 -19.91
CA ALA A 104 -12.23 -10.12 -20.04
C ALA A 104 -11.90 -10.80 -18.70
N PHE A 105 -11.13 -10.11 -17.85
CA PHE A 105 -10.79 -10.57 -16.50
C PHE A 105 -11.92 -10.29 -15.48
N SER A 106 -12.56 -9.12 -15.55
CA SER A 106 -13.64 -8.73 -14.65
C SER A 106 -14.60 -7.73 -15.29
N GLU A 107 -15.91 -7.92 -15.15
CA GLU A 107 -16.92 -6.94 -15.61
C GLU A 107 -16.80 -5.58 -14.91
N TYR A 108 -16.21 -5.56 -13.71
CA TYR A 108 -15.96 -4.36 -12.90
C TYR A 108 -14.62 -3.71 -13.20
N ALA A 109 -13.81 -4.28 -14.10
CA ALA A 109 -12.56 -3.68 -14.52
C ALA A 109 -12.83 -2.31 -15.15
N THR A 110 -12.08 -1.31 -14.68
CA THR A 110 -12.12 0.05 -15.22
C THR A 110 -10.71 0.50 -15.61
N ASP A 111 -10.62 1.48 -16.52
CA ASP A 111 -9.35 2.10 -16.88
C ASP A 111 -8.75 2.94 -15.73
N HIS A 112 -9.54 3.19 -14.67
CA HIS A 112 -9.10 3.87 -13.44
C HIS A 112 -8.40 2.87 -12.52
N TYR A 113 -7.24 2.37 -12.95
CA TYR A 113 -6.35 1.64 -12.06
C TYR A 113 -5.81 2.59 -10.98
N ASN A 114 -5.60 2.08 -9.76
CA ASN A 114 -4.89 2.84 -8.74
C ASN A 114 -3.37 2.76 -9.04
N PRO A 115 -2.71 3.81 -9.58
CA PRO A 115 -1.28 3.82 -9.85
C PRO A 115 -0.44 3.92 -8.57
N ASP A 116 -1.05 3.93 -7.39
CA ASP A 116 -0.39 4.18 -6.10
C ASP A 116 0.81 3.28 -5.80
N THR A 117 0.89 2.09 -6.39
CA THR A 117 2.04 1.19 -6.20
C THR A 117 3.24 1.53 -7.08
N GLY A 118 3.11 2.44 -8.06
CA GLY A 118 4.19 2.84 -8.98
C GLY A 118 4.54 4.32 -8.97
N ALA A 119 3.73 5.18 -8.34
CA ALA A 119 3.89 6.64 -8.38
C ALA A 119 4.71 7.23 -7.22
N ASN A 120 5.52 6.44 -6.51
CA ASN A 120 6.38 6.99 -5.46
C ASN A 120 7.51 7.84 -6.11
N PRO A 121 7.64 9.13 -5.76
CA PRO A 121 8.67 10.04 -6.27
C PRO A 121 10.07 9.63 -5.81
N GLY A 122 10.18 8.81 -4.78
CA GLY A 122 11.44 8.18 -4.36
C GLY A 122 11.71 6.90 -5.15
N THR A 123 12.87 6.82 -5.79
CA THR A 123 13.45 5.56 -6.27
C THR A 123 13.99 4.67 -5.15
N CYS A 124 14.04 5.22 -3.94
CA CYS A 124 14.35 4.49 -2.72
C CYS A 124 13.14 4.50 -1.79
N GLU A 125 13.05 3.45 -0.97
CA GLU A 125 12.16 3.36 0.18
C GLU A 125 11.99 4.75 0.83
N MET A 126 10.81 5.36 0.69
CA MET A 126 10.46 6.47 1.57
C MET A 126 10.26 5.86 2.95
N VAL A 127 11.30 5.94 3.78
CA VAL A 127 11.22 5.52 5.17
C VAL A 127 10.70 6.71 5.96
N ASP A 128 9.43 6.67 6.31
CA ASP A 128 8.85 7.65 7.22
C ASP A 128 9.46 7.47 8.61
N LEU A 129 10.11 8.53 9.11
CA LEU A 129 10.61 8.58 10.47
C LEU A 129 9.55 9.19 11.37
N ALA A 130 8.98 8.39 12.27
CA ALA A 130 8.01 8.84 13.26
C ALA A 130 8.63 8.90 14.66
N ILE A 131 8.30 9.96 15.41
CA ILE A 131 8.64 10.07 16.83
C ILE A 131 7.44 9.58 17.64
N SER A 132 7.66 8.59 18.51
CA SER A 132 6.59 8.03 19.35
C SER A 132 5.94 9.12 20.22
N SER A 133 4.62 9.09 20.35
CA SER A 133 3.89 9.94 21.30
C SER A 133 4.35 9.71 22.74
N THR A 134 4.81 8.52 23.11
CA THR A 134 5.36 8.27 24.45
C THR A 134 6.66 9.04 24.73
N ALA A 135 7.35 9.50 23.68
CA ALA A 135 8.51 10.37 23.86
C ALA A 135 8.09 11.80 24.24
N THR A 136 6.84 12.21 23.98
CA THR A 136 6.39 13.59 24.22
C THR A 136 6.25 13.97 25.69
N ASP A 137 6.27 12.98 26.59
CA ASP A 137 6.23 13.20 28.04
C ASP A 137 7.57 13.70 28.61
N ASP A 138 8.64 13.66 27.82
CA ASP A 138 10.01 14.01 28.22
C ASP A 138 10.65 14.95 27.18
N PRO A 139 10.76 16.26 27.46
CA PRO A 139 11.28 17.24 26.52
C PRO A 139 12.69 16.92 25.99
N ASP A 140 13.54 16.31 26.81
CA ASP A 140 14.91 15.97 26.42
C ASP A 140 14.93 14.80 25.42
N LYS A 141 14.02 13.83 25.59
CA LYS A 141 13.86 12.73 24.60
C LYS A 141 13.30 13.22 23.28
N VAL A 142 12.32 14.14 23.31
CA VAL A 142 11.81 14.78 22.09
C VAL A 142 12.95 15.49 21.37
N ALA A 143 13.72 16.31 22.09
CA ALA A 143 14.84 17.05 21.51
C ALA A 143 15.88 16.12 20.88
N ALA A 144 16.27 15.04 21.56
CA ALA A 144 17.21 14.05 21.04
C ALA A 144 16.67 13.29 19.82
N ALA A 145 15.38 12.92 19.81
CA ALA A 145 14.75 12.25 18.68
C ALA A 145 14.66 13.16 17.44
N VAL A 146 14.32 14.43 17.65
CA VAL A 146 14.33 15.45 16.58
C VAL A 146 15.74 15.66 16.05
N ASP A 147 16.74 15.81 16.92
CA ASP A 147 18.15 15.99 16.51
C ASP A 147 18.64 14.79 15.68
N PHE A 148 18.34 13.57 16.12
CA PHE A 148 18.67 12.36 15.38
C PHE A 148 17.96 12.29 14.01
N ALA A 149 16.67 12.62 13.95
CA ALA A 149 15.92 12.66 12.69
C ALA A 149 16.50 13.71 11.73
N MET A 150 16.89 14.88 12.24
CA MET A 150 17.57 15.91 11.45
C MET A 150 18.93 15.41 10.94
N TYR A 151 19.71 14.71 11.76
CA TYR A 151 20.98 14.11 11.36
C TYR A 151 20.81 13.06 10.25
N LEU A 152 19.86 12.13 10.41
CA LEU A 152 19.58 11.08 9.42
C LEU A 152 19.11 11.66 8.08
N THR A 153 18.38 12.77 8.12
CA THR A 153 17.83 13.44 6.93
C THR A 153 18.77 14.48 6.33
N THR A 154 20.00 14.64 6.86
CA THR A 154 21.01 15.49 6.22
C THR A 154 21.37 14.98 4.83
N PRO A 155 21.75 15.88 3.88
CA PRO A 155 22.21 15.46 2.56
C PRO A 155 23.35 14.43 2.60
N SER A 156 24.32 14.59 3.50
CA SER A 156 25.45 13.65 3.66
C SER A 156 25.03 12.26 4.15
N SER A 157 24.06 12.19 5.06
CA SER A 157 23.50 10.90 5.51
C SER A 157 22.74 10.23 4.38
N ASN A 158 21.97 11.01 3.60
CA ASN A 158 21.26 10.50 2.44
C ASN A 158 22.24 10.01 1.36
N GLU A 159 23.29 10.77 1.02
CA GLU A 159 24.35 10.35 0.09
C GLU A 159 24.98 9.02 0.51
N THR A 160 25.26 8.86 1.81
CA THR A 160 25.81 7.62 2.37
C THR A 160 24.82 6.47 2.20
N TRP A 161 23.55 6.67 2.56
CA TRP A 161 22.49 5.66 2.39
C TRP A 161 22.36 5.22 0.93
N CYS A 162 22.32 6.19 0.01
CA CYS A 162 22.17 5.99 -1.42
C CYS A 162 23.30 5.16 -2.05
N GLN A 163 24.51 5.21 -1.50
CA GLN A 163 25.65 4.40 -1.98
C GLN A 163 25.46 2.89 -1.72
N TYR A 164 24.61 2.51 -0.76
CA TYR A 164 24.38 1.10 -0.41
C TYR A 164 23.15 0.50 -1.08
N GLN A 165 22.33 1.32 -1.74
CA GLN A 165 21.11 0.87 -2.40
C GLN A 165 21.42 0.21 -3.74
N THR A 166 20.74 -0.92 -4.03
CA THR A 166 20.84 -1.56 -5.35
C THR A 166 20.08 -0.74 -6.41
N VAL A 167 19.02 -0.04 -6.00
CA VAL A 167 18.33 0.94 -6.85
C VAL A 167 18.88 2.33 -6.51
N PRO A 168 19.40 3.08 -7.49
CA PRO A 168 19.96 4.40 -7.24
C PRO A 168 18.92 5.35 -6.65
N CYS A 169 19.33 6.15 -5.67
CA CYS A 169 18.58 7.35 -5.30
C CYS A 169 18.58 8.33 -6.47
N THR A 170 17.41 8.84 -6.83
CA THR A 170 17.27 9.82 -7.91
C THR A 170 16.31 10.90 -7.46
N GLU A 171 16.41 12.06 -8.10
CA GLU A 171 15.44 13.12 -7.90
C GLU A 171 14.07 12.69 -8.46
N PRO A 172 12.96 13.20 -7.88
CA PRO A 172 11.64 12.99 -8.45
C PRO A 172 11.57 13.44 -9.92
N GLY A 173 11.09 12.56 -10.79
CA GLY A 173 10.94 12.83 -12.22
C GLY A 173 12.16 12.55 -13.08
N THR A 174 13.28 12.04 -12.52
CA THR A 174 14.38 11.48 -13.33
C THR A 174 13.85 10.34 -14.20
N SER A 175 14.16 10.36 -15.49
CA SER A 175 13.67 9.35 -16.45
C SER A 175 14.34 8.00 -16.25
N PHE A 176 13.67 6.92 -16.66
CA PHE A 176 14.24 5.58 -16.59
C PHE A 176 15.58 5.49 -17.32
N GLU A 177 15.66 6.07 -18.52
CA GLU A 177 16.85 6.11 -19.37
C GLU A 177 18.03 6.80 -18.68
N GLU A 178 17.80 7.88 -17.95
CA GLU A 178 18.84 8.57 -17.18
C GLU A 178 19.38 7.73 -16.02
N ILE A 179 18.55 6.85 -15.44
CA ILE A 179 18.89 6.05 -14.26
C ILE A 179 19.70 4.81 -14.63
N VAL A 180 19.26 4.09 -15.67
CA VAL A 180 19.86 2.79 -16.04
C VAL A 180 20.83 2.91 -17.21
N GLY A 181 20.74 3.97 -18.02
CA GLY A 181 21.56 4.14 -19.23
C GLY A 181 21.43 2.96 -20.20
N ASP A 182 22.56 2.51 -20.73
CA ASP A 182 22.68 1.40 -21.69
C ASP A 182 22.91 0.02 -21.01
N ASP A 183 22.78 -0.07 -19.69
CA ASP A 183 22.94 -1.33 -18.94
C ASP A 183 21.72 -2.24 -19.16
N GLU A 184 21.81 -3.15 -20.14
CA GLU A 184 20.70 -4.04 -20.52
C GLU A 184 20.17 -4.89 -19.36
N GLU A 185 21.06 -5.33 -18.45
CA GLU A 185 20.68 -6.12 -17.29
C GLU A 185 19.84 -5.29 -16.32
N LYS A 186 20.30 -4.08 -15.96
CA LYS A 186 19.53 -3.17 -15.11
C LYS A 186 18.23 -2.73 -15.77
N ARG A 187 18.23 -2.53 -17.09
CA ARG A 187 17.02 -2.21 -17.85
C ARG A 187 15.97 -3.31 -17.66
N MET A 188 16.34 -4.58 -17.78
CA MET A 188 15.42 -5.69 -17.57
C MET A 188 14.96 -5.81 -16.10
N GLN A 189 15.89 -5.67 -15.17
CA GLN A 189 15.64 -5.84 -13.73
C GLN A 189 14.79 -4.72 -13.13
N MET A 190 14.85 -3.50 -13.67
CA MET A 190 14.20 -2.31 -13.08
C MET A 190 12.97 -1.83 -13.86
N TYR A 191 12.72 -2.32 -15.08
CA TYR A 191 11.67 -1.82 -15.96
C TYR A 191 10.29 -1.69 -15.28
N GLY A 192 9.83 -2.72 -14.57
CA GLY A 192 8.52 -2.72 -13.90
C GLY A 192 8.36 -1.66 -12.82
N PHE A 193 9.46 -1.16 -12.24
CA PHE A 193 9.41 -0.10 -11.23
C PHE A 193 9.40 1.31 -11.83
N PHE A 194 9.70 1.46 -13.13
CA PHE A 194 9.76 2.75 -13.82
C PHE A 194 8.81 2.83 -15.01
N ASN A 195 8.04 1.78 -15.24
CA ASN A 195 6.97 1.74 -16.21
C ASN A 195 5.68 1.36 -15.48
N PRO A 196 4.62 2.18 -15.47
CA PRO A 196 4.53 3.49 -16.13
C PRO A 196 5.51 4.51 -15.53
N ALA A 197 5.88 5.50 -16.35
CA ALA A 197 6.82 6.55 -15.94
C ALA A 197 6.35 7.26 -14.67
N ARG A 198 7.30 7.53 -13.77
CA ARG A 198 7.10 8.30 -12.55
C ARG A 198 7.08 9.77 -12.92
N ASP A 199 5.94 10.42 -12.80
CA ASP A 199 5.83 11.86 -13.09
C ASP A 199 6.25 12.75 -11.91
N GLY A 200 6.76 12.15 -10.83
CA GLY A 200 7.16 12.81 -9.59
C GLY A 200 5.98 13.36 -8.79
N LYS A 201 4.75 13.18 -9.26
CA LYS A 201 3.54 13.64 -8.58
C LYS A 201 2.99 12.46 -7.80
N TYR A 202 3.59 12.22 -6.64
CA TYR A 202 2.94 11.34 -5.68
C TYR A 202 1.57 11.91 -5.37
N VAL A 203 0.56 11.10 -5.58
CA VAL A 203 -0.75 11.37 -5.06
C VAL A 203 -1.19 10.04 -4.53
N GLY A 204 -0.93 9.79 -3.25
CA GLY A 204 -1.56 8.67 -2.58
C GLY A 204 -3.05 8.82 -2.79
N ARG A 205 -3.63 8.02 -3.68
CA ARG A 205 -5.07 8.02 -3.87
C ARG A 205 -5.60 7.40 -2.59
N GLY A 206 -6.17 8.24 -1.73
CA GLY A 206 -6.96 7.82 -0.60
C GLY A 206 -8.18 7.05 -1.10
N VAL A 207 -7.96 5.82 -1.56
CA VAL A 207 -9.01 4.87 -1.89
C VAL A 207 -9.69 4.45 -0.60
N MET A 208 -10.95 4.08 -0.71
CA MET A 208 -11.67 3.45 0.40
C MET A 208 -11.06 2.07 0.69
N SER A 209 -9.95 2.05 1.41
CA SER A 209 -9.27 0.83 1.86
C SER A 209 -9.81 0.44 3.23
N PRO A 210 -10.46 -0.73 3.39
CA PRO A 210 -11.02 -1.15 4.67
C PRO A 210 -9.94 -1.30 5.76
N VAL A 211 -8.70 -1.61 5.38
CA VAL A 211 -7.55 -1.75 6.30
C VAL A 211 -7.37 -0.54 7.20
N GLN A 212 -7.57 0.67 6.67
CA GLN A 212 -7.34 1.92 7.42
C GLN A 212 -8.34 2.14 8.56
N TRP A 213 -9.43 1.38 8.58
CA TRP A 213 -10.53 1.54 9.53
C TRP A 213 -10.51 0.45 10.62
N LEU A 214 -9.78 -0.63 10.41
CA LEU A 214 -9.74 -1.75 11.34
C LEU A 214 -8.79 -1.46 12.51
N PRO A 215 -9.17 -1.77 13.77
CA PRO A 215 -8.32 -1.52 14.94
C PRO A 215 -6.99 -2.28 14.93
N GLY A 216 -6.90 -3.41 14.21
CA GLY A 216 -5.65 -4.15 13.98
C GLY A 216 -5.10 -4.04 12.56
N GLY A 217 -5.61 -3.09 11.77
CA GLY A 217 -5.17 -2.84 10.40
C GLY A 217 -5.13 -4.10 9.52
N THR A 218 -4.00 -4.31 8.85
CA THR A 218 -3.81 -5.42 7.91
C THR A 218 -3.92 -6.78 8.60
N THR A 219 -3.52 -6.90 9.86
CA THR A 219 -3.59 -8.18 10.60
C THR A 219 -5.03 -8.65 10.78
N GLU A 220 -5.95 -7.74 11.13
CA GLU A 220 -7.37 -8.09 11.27
C GLU A 220 -8.04 -8.39 9.93
N LEU A 221 -7.69 -7.65 8.87
CA LEU A 221 -8.16 -7.99 7.53
C LEU A 221 -7.70 -9.40 7.13
N ASN A 222 -6.41 -9.70 7.29
CA ASN A 222 -5.84 -10.99 6.93
C ASN A 222 -6.50 -12.13 7.71
N ARG A 223 -6.71 -11.95 9.02
CA ARG A 223 -7.39 -12.96 9.86
C ARG A 223 -8.79 -13.29 9.33
N ARG A 224 -9.63 -12.26 9.12
CA ARG A 224 -11.02 -12.45 8.65
C ARG A 224 -11.07 -13.00 7.23
N PHE A 225 -10.14 -12.56 6.39
CA PHE A 225 -10.00 -13.06 5.02
C PHE A 225 -9.62 -14.55 5.02
N THR A 226 -8.68 -14.97 5.88
CA THR A 226 -8.35 -16.39 6.08
C THR A 226 -9.55 -17.18 6.60
N GLU A 227 -10.24 -16.69 7.63
CA GLU A 227 -11.43 -17.35 8.18
C GLU A 227 -12.54 -17.53 7.12
N PHE A 228 -12.74 -16.54 6.26
CA PHE A 228 -13.67 -16.63 5.13
C PHE A 228 -13.27 -17.73 4.14
N HIS A 229 -12.02 -17.73 3.66
CA HIS A 229 -11.57 -18.72 2.68
C HIS A 229 -11.41 -20.14 3.25
N GLU A 230 -11.22 -20.28 4.56
CA GLU A 230 -11.25 -21.58 5.25
C GLU A 230 -12.68 -22.08 5.51
N GLY A 231 -13.70 -21.28 5.21
CA GLY A 231 -15.11 -21.63 5.46
C GLY A 231 -15.52 -21.51 6.93
N ASN A 232 -14.69 -20.89 7.77
CA ASN A 232 -14.97 -20.62 9.18
C ASN A 232 -15.82 -19.36 9.38
N MET A 233 -16.01 -18.56 8.33
CA MET A 233 -16.81 -17.34 8.31
C MET A 233 -17.60 -17.26 7.01
N THR A 234 -18.91 -17.01 7.10
CA THR A 234 -19.76 -16.76 5.94
C THR A 234 -19.54 -15.35 5.39
N LYS A 235 -20.00 -15.12 4.16
CA LYS A 235 -20.00 -13.78 3.54
C LYS A 235 -20.69 -12.75 4.45
N ASP A 236 -21.88 -13.06 4.95
CA ASP A 236 -22.67 -12.12 5.76
C ASP A 236 -21.98 -11.81 7.09
N GLU A 237 -21.37 -12.82 7.73
CA GLU A 237 -20.56 -12.62 8.94
C GLU A 237 -19.32 -11.76 8.67
N PHE A 238 -18.65 -11.96 7.53
CA PHE A 238 -17.52 -11.16 7.11
C PHE A 238 -17.92 -9.68 6.91
N ILE A 239 -19.00 -9.43 6.17
CA ILE A 239 -19.52 -8.06 5.95
C ILE A 239 -19.91 -7.43 7.27
N ALA A 240 -20.70 -8.11 8.09
CA ALA A 240 -21.17 -7.57 9.37
C ALA A 240 -20.00 -7.21 10.30
N SER A 241 -19.01 -8.10 10.40
CA SER A 241 -17.81 -7.91 11.21
C SER A 241 -16.97 -6.72 10.72
N MET A 242 -16.69 -6.66 9.42
CA MET A 242 -15.90 -5.59 8.82
C MET A 242 -16.62 -4.24 8.86
N MET A 243 -17.88 -4.19 8.44
CA MET A 243 -18.67 -2.95 8.41
C MET A 243 -18.95 -2.44 9.82
N GLY A 244 -19.10 -3.32 10.81
CA GLY A 244 -19.23 -2.91 12.22
C GLY A 244 -18.06 -2.05 12.69
N ASP A 245 -16.82 -2.53 12.48
CA ASP A 245 -15.62 -1.77 12.85
C ASP A 245 -15.45 -0.50 12.01
N ILE A 246 -15.72 -0.58 10.71
CA ILE A 246 -15.59 0.56 9.80
C ILE A 246 -16.55 1.69 10.19
N ILE A 247 -17.80 1.36 10.50
CA ILE A 247 -18.81 2.33 10.95
C ILE A 247 -18.44 2.91 12.31
N LEU A 248 -17.99 2.06 13.25
CA LEU A 248 -17.54 2.52 14.57
C LEU A 248 -16.39 3.53 14.44
N ASN A 249 -15.36 3.21 13.66
CA ASN A 249 -14.23 4.11 13.44
C ASN A 249 -14.66 5.41 12.73
N ALA A 250 -15.57 5.33 11.77
CA ALA A 250 -16.15 6.51 11.12
C ALA A 250 -16.89 7.42 12.13
N LYS A 251 -17.67 6.84 13.05
CA LYS A 251 -18.31 7.57 14.16
C LYS A 251 -17.30 8.20 15.12
N ASP A 252 -16.27 7.46 15.51
CA ASP A 252 -15.20 7.96 16.38
C ASP A 252 -14.45 9.14 15.75
N GLN A 253 -14.16 9.07 14.44
CA GLN A 253 -13.57 10.19 13.70
C GLN A 253 -14.52 11.39 13.66
N CYS A 254 -15.82 11.19 13.43
CA CYS A 254 -16.82 12.25 13.51
C CYS A 254 -16.79 12.94 14.88
N LYS A 255 -16.85 12.16 15.96
CA LYS A 255 -16.84 12.66 17.33
C LYS A 255 -15.58 13.45 17.64
N HIS A 256 -14.40 12.88 17.34
CA HIS A 256 -13.12 13.53 17.59
C HIS A 256 -13.00 14.86 16.84
N ASN A 257 -13.32 14.89 15.54
CA ASN A 257 -13.17 16.10 14.72
C ASN A 257 -14.17 17.20 15.11
N LEU A 258 -15.38 16.83 15.57
CA LEU A 258 -16.31 17.79 16.18
C LEU A 258 -15.75 18.35 17.50
N GLU A 259 -15.24 17.49 18.39
CA GLU A 259 -14.68 17.90 19.69
C GLU A 259 -13.49 18.86 19.56
N VAL A 260 -12.64 18.66 18.56
CA VAL A 260 -11.48 19.53 18.28
C VAL A 260 -11.78 20.69 17.32
N GLY A 261 -13.03 20.81 16.85
CA GLY A 261 -13.49 21.94 16.02
C GLY A 261 -12.87 21.99 14.62
N VAL A 262 -12.65 20.82 13.98
CA VAL A 262 -12.11 20.76 12.62
C VAL A 262 -13.20 21.16 11.61
N PRO A 263 -13.00 22.23 10.81
CA PRO A 263 -14.01 22.69 9.85
C PRO A 263 -14.42 21.62 8.84
N GLY A 264 -15.69 21.62 8.45
CA GLY A 264 -16.26 20.68 7.48
C GLY A 264 -16.92 19.46 8.12
N TRP A 265 -16.68 19.17 9.39
CA TRP A 265 -17.27 18.01 10.06
C TRP A 265 -18.65 18.27 10.64
N GLU A 266 -19.28 19.42 10.35
CA GLU A 266 -20.59 19.82 10.87
C GLU A 266 -21.70 18.84 10.47
N PHE A 267 -21.54 18.12 9.35
CA PHE A 267 -22.47 17.06 8.94
C PHE A 267 -22.59 15.93 9.98
N CYS A 268 -21.60 15.78 10.88
CA CYS A 268 -21.63 14.79 11.95
C CYS A 268 -22.52 15.21 13.13
N GLU A 269 -22.91 16.49 13.26
CA GLU A 269 -23.73 16.97 14.39
C GLU A 269 -25.14 16.37 14.39
N GLU A 270 -25.63 15.97 13.21
CA GLU A 270 -26.97 15.40 13.01
C GLU A 270 -26.99 13.86 13.10
N LEU A 271 -25.82 13.23 13.32
CA LEU A 271 -25.67 11.77 13.29
C LEU A 271 -25.84 11.17 14.68
N ASP A 272 -26.44 9.97 14.73
CA ASP A 272 -26.42 9.13 15.92
C ASP A 272 -25.03 8.50 16.06
N LEU A 273 -24.18 9.13 16.89
CA LEU A 273 -22.79 8.75 17.09
C LEU A 273 -22.60 7.73 18.24
N ASP A 274 -23.67 7.37 18.94
CA ASP A 274 -23.66 6.35 20.01
C ASP A 274 -23.90 4.92 19.49
#